data_AF-A0A382YZ21-F1
#
_entry.id   AF-A0A382YZ21-F1
#
_cell.length_a   1.000
_cell.length_b   1.000
_cell.length_c   1.000
_cell.angle_alpha   90.00
_cell.angle_beta   90.00
_cell.angle_gamma   90.00
#
_symmetry.space_group_name_H-M   'P 1'
#
loop_
_entity.id
_entity.type
_entity.pdbx_description
1 polymer ?
#
loop_
_entity_poly.entity_id
_entity_poly.type
_entity_poly.pdbx_seq_one_letter_code
_entity_poly.pdbx_strand_id
1 'polypeptide(L)'
;MRQVLGLIYFAACLLMFAGTSFGKSDLKDRMKERLPEVLAAKKAGTVGEGSDGLLYVRPSAGDDEVKLAKAENADRTTYFIQAAKALEKVSPPDIAKQWAKGM
;
A
#
# COMPACT_ATOMS: atom_id res chain seq x y z
N MET A 1 5.92 -16.91 50.63
CA MET A 1 6.26 -17.53 49.33
C MET A 1 5.04 -17.73 48.41
N ARG A 2 3.91 -18.29 48.87
CA ARG A 2 2.77 -18.67 47.99
C ARG A 2 1.95 -17.52 47.39
N GLN A 3 1.90 -16.35 48.03
CA GLN A 3 1.14 -15.18 47.56
C GLN A 3 1.92 -14.31 46.54
N VAL A 4 3.25 -14.45 46.50
CA VAL A 4 4.12 -13.68 45.58
C VAL A 4 4.12 -14.31 44.19
N LEU A 5 3.95 -15.64 44.11
CA LEU A 5 3.84 -16.37 42.84
C LEU A 5 2.58 -16.02 42.05
N GLY A 6 1.46 -15.71 42.72
CA GLY A 6 0.20 -15.33 42.08
C GLY A 6 0.22 -13.92 41.47
N LEU A 7 0.92 -12.98 42.12
CA LEU A 7 1.12 -11.62 41.58
C LEU A 7 2.00 -11.61 40.31
N ILE A 8 2.99 -12.50 40.24
CA ILE A 8 3.86 -12.65 39.06
C ILE A 8 3.06 -13.26 37.89
N TYR A 9 2.15 -14.21 38.15
CA TYR A 9 1.29 -14.77 37.12
C TYR A 9 0.23 -13.78 36.60
N PHE A 10 -0.29 -12.89 37.45
CA PHE A 10 -1.25 -11.87 37.03
C PHE A 10 -0.58 -10.76 36.18
N ALA A 11 0.68 -10.43 36.46
CA ALA A 11 1.46 -9.48 35.67
C ALA A 11 1.90 -10.03 34.30
N ALA A 12 2.10 -11.35 34.17
CA ALA A 12 2.52 -11.98 32.91
C ALA A 12 1.41 -12.06 31.84
N CYS A 13 0.12 -12.05 32.24
CA CYS A 13 -1.00 -12.05 31.30
C CYS A 13 -1.28 -10.67 30.66
N LEU A 14 -0.79 -9.58 31.23
CA LEU A 14 -1.04 -8.22 30.72
C LEU A 14 -0.14 -7.80 29.55
N LEU A 15 0.86 -8.62 29.18
CA LEU A 15 1.85 -8.29 28.13
C LEU A 15 1.60 -8.96 26.78
N MET A 16 0.56 -9.81 26.64
CA MET A 16 0.29 -10.52 25.38
C MET A 16 -0.73 -9.85 24.45
N PHE A 17 -1.22 -8.66 24.81
CA PHE A 17 -2.08 -7.86 23.93
C PHE A 17 -1.45 -6.48 23.66
N ALA A 18 -0.14 -6.46 23.37
CA ALA A 18 0.49 -5.32 22.72
C ALA A 18 -0.08 -5.27 21.29
N GLY A 19 -0.90 -4.25 21.05
CA GLY A 19 -1.88 -4.22 19.97
C GLY A 19 -1.31 -4.44 18.57
N THR A 20 -1.98 -5.32 17.82
CA THR A 20 -2.11 -5.11 16.39
C THR A 20 -2.99 -3.88 16.21
N SER A 21 -2.35 -2.71 16.14
CA SER A 21 -2.99 -1.54 15.56
C SER A 21 -3.30 -1.89 14.11
N PHE A 22 -4.49 -2.43 13.86
CA PHE A 22 -5.14 -2.33 12.56
C PHE A 22 -5.56 -0.86 12.34
N GLY A 23 -4.62 0.05 12.51
CA GLY A 23 -4.73 1.41 12.03
C GLY A 23 -4.73 1.32 10.52
N LYS A 24 -5.78 1.84 9.90
CA LYS A 24 -5.80 2.11 8.46
C LYS A 24 -4.56 2.96 8.16
N SER A 25 -3.48 2.35 7.68
CA SER A 25 -2.24 3.07 7.35
C SER A 25 -2.58 4.19 6.37
N ASP A 26 -1.90 5.32 6.49
CA ASP A 26 -2.11 6.44 5.58
C ASP A 26 -1.92 5.96 4.14
N LEU A 27 -2.73 6.48 3.21
CA LEU A 27 -2.69 6.11 1.79
C LEU A 27 -1.25 6.20 1.25
N LYS A 28 -0.53 7.25 1.63
CA LYS A 28 0.84 7.49 1.19
C LYS A 28 1.80 6.44 1.73
N ASP A 29 1.58 5.97 2.95
CA ASP A 29 2.46 4.98 3.59
C ASP A 29 2.26 3.60 2.96
N ARG A 30 1.01 3.20 2.66
CA ARG A 30 0.76 1.95 1.89
C ARG A 30 1.43 1.95 0.52
N MET A 31 1.34 3.05 -0.20
CA MET A 31 1.96 3.17 -1.52
C MET A 31 3.50 3.13 -1.43
N LYS A 32 4.09 3.77 -0.41
CA LYS A 32 5.54 3.69 -0.16
C LYS A 32 5.97 2.27 0.21
N GLU A 33 5.22 1.59 1.06
CA GLU A 33 5.50 0.21 1.48
C GLU A 33 5.54 -0.74 0.28
N ARG A 34 4.61 -0.59 -0.68
CA ARG A 34 4.57 -1.42 -1.89
C ARG A 34 5.55 -0.99 -2.98
N LEU A 35 6.14 0.21 -2.91
CA LEU A 35 6.99 0.76 -3.96
C LEU A 35 8.15 -0.18 -4.36
N PRO A 36 8.90 -0.82 -3.44
CA PRO A 36 9.97 -1.75 -3.81
C PRO A 36 9.47 -2.94 -4.63
N GLU A 37 8.32 -3.51 -4.27
CA GLU A 37 7.71 -4.64 -4.98
C GLU A 37 7.20 -4.23 -6.37
N VAL A 38 6.57 -3.05 -6.48
CA VAL A 38 6.16 -2.49 -7.78
C VAL A 38 7.35 -2.28 -8.70
N LEU A 39 8.45 -1.73 -8.19
CA LEU A 39 9.67 -1.54 -8.96
C LEU A 39 10.30 -2.87 -9.39
N ALA A 40 10.32 -3.86 -8.50
CA ALA A 40 10.82 -5.20 -8.82
C ALA A 40 9.98 -5.87 -9.92
N ALA A 41 8.65 -5.85 -9.80
CA ALA A 41 7.74 -6.41 -10.81
C ALA A 41 7.84 -5.68 -12.16
N LYS A 42 7.98 -4.35 -12.15
CA LYS A 42 8.25 -3.56 -13.37
C LYS A 42 9.59 -3.93 -14.01
N LYS A 43 10.64 -4.06 -13.21
CA LYS A 43 11.99 -4.45 -13.69
C LYS A 43 12.01 -5.87 -14.22
N ALA A 44 11.29 -6.80 -13.59
CA ALA A 44 11.12 -8.18 -14.04
C ALA A 44 10.26 -8.28 -15.31
N GLY A 45 9.54 -7.21 -15.67
CA GLY A 45 8.64 -7.18 -16.81
C GLY A 45 7.33 -7.92 -16.59
N THR A 46 7.04 -8.43 -15.37
CA THR A 46 5.77 -9.07 -15.04
C THR A 46 4.63 -8.06 -14.91
N VAL A 47 4.96 -6.79 -14.65
CA VAL A 47 4.01 -5.66 -14.63
C VAL A 47 4.51 -4.54 -15.54
N GLY A 48 3.59 -3.95 -16.32
CA GLY A 48 3.79 -2.70 -17.05
C GLY A 48 3.03 -1.55 -16.41
N GLU A 49 3.34 -0.32 -16.81
CA GLU A 49 2.59 0.87 -16.40
C GLU A 49 2.01 1.55 -17.64
N GLY A 50 0.71 1.85 -17.60
CA GLY A 50 0.01 2.51 -18.70
C GLY A 50 0.20 4.03 -18.69
N SER A 51 -0.22 4.67 -19.78
CA SER A 51 -0.25 6.13 -19.89
C SER A 51 -1.23 6.82 -18.92
N ASP A 52 -2.08 6.03 -18.28
CA ASP A 52 -3.00 6.43 -17.22
C ASP A 52 -2.41 6.23 -15.82
N GLY A 53 -1.12 5.92 -15.71
CA GLY A 53 -0.44 5.79 -14.43
C GLY A 53 -0.90 4.57 -13.62
N LEU A 54 -1.61 3.62 -14.22
CA LEU A 54 -2.01 2.37 -13.57
C LEU A 54 -1.10 1.21 -13.98
N LEU A 55 -1.01 0.22 -13.08
CA LEU A 55 -0.26 -1.01 -13.29
C LEU A 55 -1.09 -2.03 -14.07
N TYR A 56 -0.46 -2.65 -15.07
CA TYR A 56 -1.05 -3.69 -15.91
C TYR A 56 -0.20 -4.96 -15.82
N VAL A 57 -0.84 -6.06 -15.46
CA VAL A 57 -0.20 -7.36 -15.32
C VAL A 57 0.05 -7.96 -16.71
N ARG A 58 1.25 -8.53 -16.93
CA ARG A 58 1.59 -9.23 -18.17
C ARG A 58 1.26 -10.71 -18.09
N PRO A 59 1.11 -11.43 -19.23
CA PRO A 59 0.79 -12.86 -19.22
C PRO A 59 1.78 -13.75 -18.46
N SER A 60 3.02 -13.30 -18.27
CA SER A 60 4.07 -14.03 -17.53
C SER A 60 4.02 -13.82 -16.01
N ALA A 61 3.05 -13.08 -15.50
CA ALA A 61 2.96 -12.75 -14.08
C ALA A 61 2.21 -13.82 -13.28
N GLY A 62 2.53 -13.94 -11.99
CA GLY A 62 1.83 -14.80 -11.06
C GLY A 62 0.71 -14.09 -10.30
N ASP A 63 0.07 -14.83 -9.40
CA ASP A 63 -1.04 -14.34 -8.58
C ASP A 63 -0.63 -13.17 -7.67
N ASP A 64 0.63 -13.12 -7.25
CA ASP A 64 1.12 -12.08 -6.35
C ASP A 64 1.26 -10.73 -7.08
N GLU A 65 1.72 -10.72 -8.33
CA GLU A 65 1.69 -9.52 -9.16
C GLU A 65 0.28 -9.04 -9.46
N VAL A 66 -0.68 -9.96 -9.63
CA VAL A 66 -2.10 -9.62 -9.79
C VAL A 66 -2.63 -8.92 -8.55
N LYS A 67 -2.36 -9.45 -7.35
CA LYS A 67 -2.75 -8.83 -6.08
C LYS A 67 -2.06 -7.48 -5.89
N LEU A 68 -0.76 -7.41 -6.18
CA LEU A 68 0.04 -6.18 -6.10
C LEU A 68 -0.54 -5.08 -6.98
N ALA A 69 -0.75 -5.36 -8.27
CA ALA A 69 -1.30 -4.40 -9.22
C ALA A 69 -2.71 -3.95 -8.82
N LYS A 70 -3.57 -4.86 -8.35
CA LYS A 70 -4.91 -4.52 -7.87
C LYS A 70 -4.87 -3.59 -6.65
N ALA A 71 -4.06 -3.91 -5.65
CA ALA A 71 -3.95 -3.12 -4.43
C ALA A 71 -3.34 -1.73 -4.72
N GLU A 72 -2.30 -1.69 -5.54
CA GLU A 72 -1.64 -0.45 -5.94
C GLU A 72 -2.56 0.44 -6.79
N ASN A 73 -3.30 -0.11 -7.75
CA ASN A 73 -4.22 0.66 -8.59
C ASN A 73 -5.38 1.26 -7.79
N ALA A 74 -5.89 0.56 -6.77
CA ALA A 74 -6.92 1.09 -5.88
C ALA A 74 -6.43 2.34 -5.14
N ASP A 75 -5.20 2.29 -4.64
CA ASP A 75 -4.58 3.41 -3.92
C ASP A 75 -4.18 4.54 -4.87
N ARG A 76 -3.61 4.25 -6.06
CA ARG A 76 -3.32 5.26 -7.09
C ARG A 76 -4.57 6.00 -7.56
N THR A 77 -5.67 5.29 -7.78
CA THR A 77 -6.96 5.91 -8.14
C THR A 77 -7.42 6.87 -7.05
N THR A 78 -7.32 6.46 -5.79
CA THR A 78 -7.66 7.30 -4.64
C THR A 78 -6.74 8.52 -4.57
N TYR A 79 -5.44 8.34 -4.78
CA TYR A 79 -4.46 9.41 -4.81
C TYR A 79 -4.75 10.42 -5.94
N PHE A 80 -5.03 9.97 -7.16
CA PHE A 80 -5.34 10.85 -8.30
C PHE A 80 -6.57 11.71 -8.02
N ILE A 81 -7.62 11.14 -7.39
CA ILE A 81 -8.81 11.88 -6.98
C ILE A 81 -8.47 12.92 -5.90
N GLN A 82 -7.69 12.56 -4.88
CA GLN A 82 -7.33 13.47 -3.79
C GLN A 82 -6.40 14.59 -4.27
N ALA A 83 -5.40 14.28 -5.08
CA ALA A 83 -4.47 15.24 -5.65
C ALA A 83 -5.18 16.22 -6.59
N ALA A 84 -6.11 15.74 -7.43
CA ALA A 84 -6.91 16.60 -8.28
C ALA A 84 -7.79 17.55 -7.45
N LYS A 85 -8.41 17.08 -6.35
CA LYS A 85 -9.20 17.96 -5.46
C LYS A 85 -8.37 19.05 -4.78
N ALA A 86 -7.09 18.77 -4.51
CA ALA A 86 -6.17 19.73 -3.90
C ALA A 86 -5.68 20.81 -4.89
N LEU A 87 -5.92 20.62 -6.20
CA LEU A 87 -5.48 21.51 -7.26
C LEU A 87 -6.70 22.10 -7.99
N GLU A 88 -6.78 23.42 -8.08
CA GLU A 88 -7.88 24.04 -8.83
C GLU A 88 -7.80 23.71 -10.33
N LYS A 89 -8.94 23.32 -10.92
CA LYS A 89 -9.09 23.07 -12.37
C LYS A 89 -8.25 21.92 -12.95
N VAL A 90 -7.74 21.00 -12.12
CA VAL A 90 -7.03 19.79 -12.58
C VAL A 90 -7.92 18.56 -12.40
N SER A 91 -8.02 17.70 -13.42
CA SER A 91 -8.82 16.47 -13.34
C SER A 91 -7.97 15.27 -12.87
N PRO A 92 -8.56 14.22 -12.25
CA PRO A 92 -7.82 13.00 -11.89
C PRO A 92 -7.08 12.36 -13.08
N PRO A 93 -7.65 12.29 -14.31
CA PRO A 93 -6.91 11.84 -15.48
C PRO A 93 -5.67 12.67 -15.83
N ASP A 94 -5.65 13.97 -15.53
CA ASP A 94 -4.48 14.81 -15.78
C ASP A 94 -3.35 14.51 -14.78
N ILE A 95 -3.70 14.29 -13.50
CA ILE A 95 -2.75 13.82 -12.49
C ILE A 95 -2.19 12.45 -12.88
N ALA A 96 -3.06 11.55 -13.33
CA ALA A 96 -2.68 10.20 -13.76
C ALA A 96 -1.70 10.22 -14.95
N LYS A 97 -1.95 11.08 -15.95
CA LYS A 97 -1.01 11.30 -17.06
C LYS A 97 0.31 11.90 -16.61
N GLN A 98 0.29 12.83 -15.64
CA GLN A 98 1.52 13.40 -15.08
C GLN A 98 2.33 12.35 -14.33
N TRP A 99 1.67 11.50 -13.55
CA TRP A 99 2.28 10.36 -12.87
C TRP A 99 3.00 9.43 -13.87
N ALA A 100 2.32 9.06 -14.96
CA ALA A 100 2.85 8.15 -15.97
C ALA A 100 4.10 8.70 -16.70
N LYS A 101 4.32 10.02 -16.71
CA LYS A 101 5.50 10.65 -17.34
C LYS A 101 6.78 10.55 -16.52
N GLY A 102 6.72 9.97 -15.32
CA GLY A 102 7.87 9.81 -14.44
C GLY A 102 8.03 10.98 -13.50
N MET A 103 7.35 10.91 -12.36
CA MET A 103 8.13 11.13 -11.13
C MET A 103 9.25 10.09 -11.05
#